data_AF-A0A945YMP0-F1
#
_entry.id   AF-A0A945YMP0-F1
#
_cell.length_a   1.000
_cell.length_b   1.000
_cell.length_c   1.000
_cell.angle_alpha   90.00
_cell.angle_beta   90.00
_cell.angle_gamma   90.00
#
_symmetry.space_group_name_H-M   'P 1'
#
loop_
_entity.id
_entity.type
_entity.pdbx_description
1 polymer ?
#
loop_
_entity_poly.entity_id
_entity_poly.type
_entity_poly.pdbx_seq_one_letter_code
_entity_poly.pdbx_strand_id
1 'polypeptide(L)' 'MRLKLVPDNIKINFFQSTRLTFGASVLAMIISIFLFFFNGLNLGIDFLGGTTIRT' A
#
# COMPACT_ATOMS: atom_id res chain seq x y z
N MET A 1 1.48 -35.79 -23.10
CA MET A 1 0.55 -35.29 -22.06
C MET A 1 0.93 -33.86 -21.75
N ARG A 2 0.03 -32.88 -21.90
CA ARG A 2 0.33 -31.47 -21.63
C ARG A 2 -0.05 -31.17 -20.18
N LEU A 3 0.94 -30.88 -19.33
CA LEU A 3 0.70 -30.40 -17.98
C LEU A 3 -0.06 -29.08 -18.05
N LYS A 4 -1.19 -29.01 -17.35
CA LYS A 4 -2.03 -27.81 -17.31
C LYS A 4 -2.21 -27.40 -15.85
N LEU A 5 -1.58 -26.29 -15.47
CA LEU A 5 -1.65 -25.76 -14.11
C LEU A 5 -3.03 -25.18 -13.77
N VAL A 6 -3.79 -24.73 -14.77
CA VAL A 6 -5.02 -23.95 -14.57
C VAL A 6 -6.19 -24.65 -15.30
N PRO A 7 -7.23 -25.11 -14.58
CA PRO A 7 -8.39 -25.77 -15.19
C PRO A 7 -9.15 -24.85 -16.16
N ASP A 8 -9.83 -25.44 -17.16
CA ASP A 8 -10.55 -24.68 -18.22
C ASP A 8 -11.73 -23.85 -17.70
N ASN A 9 -12.31 -24.24 -16.57
CA ASN A 9 -13.56 -23.69 -16.05
C ASN A 9 -13.39 -23.02 -14.67
N ILE A 10 -12.41 -22.13 -14.52
CA ILE A 10 -12.27 -21.36 -13.29
C ILE A 10 -13.35 -20.28 -13.21
N LYS A 11 -14.21 -20.37 -12.20
CA LYS A 11 -15.24 -19.37 -11.88
C LYS A 11 -14.86 -18.58 -10.62
N ILE A 12 -13.73 -17.87 -10.66
CA ILE A 12 -13.36 -16.95 -9.58
C ILE A 12 -13.94 -15.57 -9.92
N ASN A 13 -14.77 -15.04 -9.03
CA ASN A 13 -15.29 -13.67 -9.15
C ASN A 13 -14.36 -12.69 -8.43
N PHE A 14 -13.33 -12.22 -9.14
CA PHE A 14 -12.37 -11.24 -8.61
C PHE A 14 -13.01 -9.89 -8.24
N PHE A 15 -14.21 -9.61 -8.76
CA PHE A 15 -14.90 -8.34 -8.54
C PHE A 15 -15.85 -8.35 -7.35
N GLN A 16 -16.06 -9.52 -6.72
CA GLN A 16 -17.02 -9.67 -5.62
C GLN A 16 -16.68 -8.76 -4.43
N SER A 17 -15.39 -8.56 -4.14
CA SER A 17 -14.94 -7.70 -3.03
C SER A 17 -14.49 -6.30 -3.45
N THR A 18 -14.59 -5.93 -4.74
CA THR A 18 -14.03 -4.67 -5.25
C THR A 18 -14.53 -3.46 -4.50
N ARG A 19 -15.81 -3.40 -4.14
CA ARG A 19 -16.36 -2.26 -3.37
C ARG A 19 -15.71 -2.13 -1.99
N LEU A 20 -15.46 -3.26 -1.32
CA LEU A 20 -14.81 -3.29 -0.01
C LEU A 20 -13.32 -2.93 -0.11
N THR A 21 -12.59 -3.55 -1.04
CA THR A 21 -11.15 -3.32 -1.19
C THR A 21 -10.87 -1.90 -1.68
N PHE A 22 -11.65 -1.41 -2.65
CA PHE A 22 -11.53 -0.05 -3.14
C PHE A 22 -11.88 0.98 -2.06
N GLY A 23 -12.97 0.77 -1.31
CA GLY A 23 -13.33 1.62 -0.17
C GLY A 23 -12.25 1.65 0.91
N ALA A 24 -11.66 0.49 1.23
CA ALA A 24 -10.55 0.38 2.16
C ALA A 24 -9.30 1.13 1.67
N SER A 25 -8.97 1.05 0.37
CA SER A 25 -7.85 1.79 -0.22
C SER A 25 -8.05 3.31 -0.14
N VAL A 26 -9.26 3.80 -0.43
CA VAL A 26 -9.59 5.23 -0.31
C VAL A 26 -9.48 5.69 1.15
N LEU A 27 -10.01 4.92 2.10
CA LEU A 27 -9.87 5.22 3.52
C LEU A 27 -8.40 5.24 3.97
N ALA A 28 -7.60 4.25 3.54
CA ALA A 28 -6.18 4.20 3.85
C ALA A 28 -5.41 5.40 3.28
N MET A 29 -5.75 5.85 2.06
CA MET A 29 -5.19 7.06 1.47
C MET A 29 -5.53 8.30 2.30
N ILE A 30 -6.79 8.46 2.71
CA ILE A 30 -7.18 9.60 3.55
C ILE A 30 -6.40 9.57 4.87
N ILE A 31 -6.33 8.42 5.53
CA ILE A 31 -5.56 8.25 6.77
C ILE A 31 -4.08 8.62 6.56
N SER A 32 -3.46 8.24 5.44
CA SER A 32 -2.06 8.58 5.19
C SER A 32 -1.83 10.09 5.08
N ILE A 33 -2.75 10.81 4.43
CA ILE A 33 -2.70 12.28 4.34
C ILE A 33 -2.86 12.90 5.73
N PHE A 34 -3.80 12.40 6.54
CA PHE A 34 -3.95 12.87 7.92
C PHE A 34 -2.66 12.64 8.73
N LEU A 35 -2.10 11.43 8.70
CA LEU A 35 -0.87 11.13 9.43
C LEU A 35 0.29 12.04 8.99
N PHE A 36 0.42 12.30 7.69
CA PHE A 36 1.44 13.20 7.15
C PHE A 36 1.41 14.60 7.81
N PHE A 37 0.23 15.21 7.93
CA PHE A 37 0.11 16.56 8.49
C PHE A 37 0.09 16.60 10.02
N PHE A 38 -0.49 15.59 10.67
CA PHE A 38 -0.70 15.62 12.13
C PHE A 38 0.40 14.91 12.94
N ASN A 39 1.00 13.83 12.42
CA ASN A 39 2.13 13.16 13.08
C ASN A 39 3.47 13.72 12.63
N GLY A 40 3.50 14.39 11.47
CA GLY A 40 4.73 14.88 10.86
C GLY A 40 5.56 13.76 10.25
N LEU A 41 6.78 14.11 9.83
CA LEU A 41 7.70 13.21 9.16
C LEU A 41 8.98 13.06 9.99
N ASN A 42 9.57 11.88 9.93
CA ASN A 42 10.93 11.67 10.42
C ASN A 42 11.93 12.22 9.39
N LEU A 43 12.14 13.54 9.43
CA LEU A 43 12.99 14.26 8.49
C LEU A 43 14.47 14.09 8.86
N GLY A 44 15.28 13.72 7.87
CA GLY A 44 16.72 13.58 8.03
C GLY A 44 17.50 14.90 7.95
N ILE A 45 18.83 14.79 8.05
CA ILE A 45 19.75 15.93 8.00
C ILE A 45 19.67 16.73 6.70
N ASP A 46 19.24 16.11 5.59
CA ASP A 46 19.07 16.80 4.30
C ASP A 46 17.95 17.87 4.35
N PHE A 47 17.00 17.73 5.28
CA PHE A 47 15.86 18.65 5.43
C PHE A 47 15.97 19.54 6.68
N LEU A 48 16.47 18.99 7.79
CA LEU A 48 16.57 19.70 9.08
C LEU A 48 17.98 20.19 9.41
N GLY A 49 18.98 19.80 8.62
CA GLY A 49 20.40 20.01 8.94
C GLY A 49 20.90 19.08 10.04
N GLY A 50 22.22 19.12 10.29
CA GLY A 50 22.90 18.31 11.31
C GLY A 50 23.92 17.34 10.71
N THR A 51 24.45 16.46 11.57
CA THR A 51 25.51 15.51 11.20
C THR A 51 25.09 14.10 11.58
N THR A 52 25.10 13.18 10.61
CA THR A 52 24.92 11.75 10.86
C THR A 52 26.30 11.10 11.00
N ILE A 53 26.57 10.50 12.15
CA ILE A 53 27.78 9.71 12.38
C ILE A 53 27.48 8.27 11.94
N ARG A 54 28.33 7.71 11.08
CA ARG A 54 28.30 6.31 10.70
C ARG A 54 29.62 5.67 11.11
N THR A 55 29.52 4.54 11.82
CA THR A 55 30.65 3.71 12.25
C THR A 55 31.11 2.78 11.15
#